data_AF-A0A167TQ77-F1
#
_entry.id   AF-A0A167TQ77-F1
#
_cell.length_a   1.000
_cell.length_b   1.000
_cell.length_c   1.000
_cell.angle_alpha   90.00
_cell.angle_beta   90.00
_cell.angle_gamma   90.00
#
_symmetry.space_group_name_H-M   'P 1'
#
loop_
_entity.id
_entity.type
_entity.pdbx_description
1 polymer ?
#
loop_
_entity_poly.entity_id
_entity_poly.type
_entity_poly.pdbx_seq_one_letter_code
_entity_poly.pdbx_strand_id
1 'polypeptide(L)'
;MAAQAKSMTTDPNIEIRQARAEDLSFLPDHSVDLVVSGQAAHWFDYSKAWPEIARVVKPGGSMVFWGYKDNVLLGHSKANAIWDRYSYGEDEVAPGIESMGRHWEQPGRNKVRRLLADVVPPSEQWENVQRILYDVNADATEADTADALMFQETTLGGFESYVRTASSYVGWQQAHPELRSRVDGGPGDIVDMLMDEIVASEATWREMGESWRDAKVKTVWGSYILMAKRT
;
A
#
# COMPACT_ATOMS: atom_id res chain seq x y z
N MET A 1 14.02 -11.74 -3.08
CA MET A 1 12.77 -11.53 -3.84
C MET A 1 12.80 -12.21 -5.21
N ALA A 2 13.66 -11.83 -6.16
CA ALA A 2 13.63 -12.41 -7.53
C ALA A 2 13.79 -13.94 -7.58
N ALA A 3 14.68 -14.52 -6.76
CA ALA A 3 14.84 -15.99 -6.67
C ALA A 3 13.57 -16.69 -6.15
N GLN A 4 12.92 -16.10 -5.14
CA GLN A 4 11.65 -16.61 -4.60
C GLN A 4 10.55 -16.52 -5.65
N ALA A 5 10.38 -15.38 -6.32
CA ALA A 5 9.40 -15.22 -7.38
C ALA A 5 9.61 -16.26 -8.50
N LYS A 6 10.86 -16.53 -8.90
CA LYS A 6 11.20 -17.59 -9.86
C LYS A 6 10.77 -18.98 -9.40
N SER A 7 10.88 -19.28 -8.11
CA SER A 7 10.41 -20.57 -7.57
C SER A 7 8.89 -20.71 -7.49
N MET A 8 8.13 -19.60 -7.61
CA MET A 8 6.67 -19.61 -7.48
C MET A 8 5.93 -19.92 -8.79
N THR A 9 6.63 -20.07 -9.92
CA THR A 9 6.01 -20.40 -11.21
C THR A 9 6.90 -21.33 -12.04
N THR A 10 6.27 -22.21 -12.79
CA THR A 10 6.91 -23.03 -13.83
C THR A 10 6.34 -22.75 -15.21
N ASP A 11 5.52 -21.69 -15.36
CA ASP A 11 4.92 -21.31 -16.65
C ASP A 11 6.02 -20.82 -17.60
N PRO A 12 6.21 -21.48 -18.77
CA PRO A 12 7.24 -21.09 -19.72
C PRO A 12 7.01 -19.71 -20.37
N ASN A 13 5.81 -19.12 -20.23
CA ASN A 13 5.50 -17.78 -20.74
C ASN A 13 5.82 -16.66 -19.74
N ILE A 14 6.26 -16.99 -18.52
CA ILE A 14 6.61 -16.01 -17.48
C ILE A 14 8.13 -15.97 -17.32
N GLU A 15 8.73 -14.84 -17.67
CA GLU A 15 10.13 -14.55 -17.36
C GLU A 15 10.22 -13.54 -16.20
N ILE A 16 11.02 -13.88 -15.18
CA ILE A 16 11.27 -13.00 -14.04
C ILE A 16 12.71 -12.49 -14.11
N ARG A 17 12.85 -11.17 -14.12
CA ARG A 17 14.15 -10.47 -14.16
C ARG A 17 14.29 -9.54 -12.97
N GLN A 18 15.52 -9.42 -12.48
CA GLN A 18 15.88 -8.37 -11.53
C GLN A 18 16.33 -7.16 -12.34
N ALA A 19 15.52 -6.11 -12.32
CA ALA A 19 15.80 -4.87 -13.03
C ALA A 19 15.11 -3.71 -12.31
N ARG A 20 15.49 -2.49 -12.69
CA ARG A 20 14.82 -1.27 -12.27
C ARG A 20 13.75 -0.90 -13.31
N ALA A 21 12.71 -0.19 -12.91
CA ALA A 21 11.74 0.35 -13.87
C ALA A 21 12.36 1.40 -14.81
N GLU A 22 13.46 2.03 -14.39
CA GLU A 22 14.23 3.00 -15.18
C GLU A 22 15.23 2.36 -16.17
N ASP A 23 15.42 1.03 -16.14
CA ASP A 23 16.35 0.33 -17.02
C ASP A 23 15.72 -1.00 -17.49
N LEU A 24 15.18 -0.95 -18.70
CA LEU A 24 14.58 -2.04 -19.43
C LEU A 24 15.43 -2.40 -20.65
N SER A 25 16.76 -2.22 -20.58
CA SER A 25 17.71 -2.50 -21.67
C SER A 25 17.69 -3.95 -22.17
N PHE A 26 17.13 -4.87 -21.39
CA PHE A 26 16.88 -6.25 -21.79
C PHE A 26 15.71 -6.39 -22.78
N LEU A 27 14.95 -5.33 -23.03
CA LEU A 27 13.86 -5.27 -24.01
C LEU A 27 14.25 -4.39 -25.20
N PRO A 28 13.99 -4.84 -26.45
CA PRO A 28 14.12 -4.00 -27.62
C PRO A 28 13.16 -2.80 -27.58
N ASP A 29 13.44 -1.81 -28.41
CA ASP A 29 12.50 -0.72 -28.68
C ASP A 29 11.22 -1.28 -29.29
N HIS A 30 10.08 -0.72 -28.88
CA HIS A 30 8.75 -1.08 -29.41
C HIS A 30 8.46 -2.59 -29.40
N SER A 31 8.89 -3.30 -28.35
CA SER A 31 8.65 -4.74 -28.21
C SER A 31 7.47 -5.08 -27.30
N VAL A 32 6.97 -4.13 -26.51
CA VAL A 32 5.97 -4.37 -25.46
C VAL A 32 4.60 -3.83 -25.86
N ASP A 33 3.58 -4.68 -25.76
CA ASP A 33 2.18 -4.29 -26.02
C ASP A 33 1.53 -3.58 -24.82
N LEU A 34 1.88 -4.01 -23.60
CA LEU A 34 1.33 -3.49 -22.35
C LEU A 34 2.40 -3.49 -21.25
N VAL A 35 2.62 -2.33 -20.61
CA VAL A 35 3.38 -2.22 -19.36
C VAL A 35 2.41 -2.09 -18.20
N VAL A 36 2.63 -2.88 -17.14
CA VAL A 36 1.84 -2.79 -15.92
C VAL A 36 2.74 -2.58 -14.70
N SER A 37 2.39 -1.61 -13.85
CA SER A 37 2.98 -1.45 -12.51
C SER A 37 1.90 -1.67 -11.45
N GLY A 38 2.06 -2.71 -10.64
CA GLY A 38 1.17 -3.00 -9.52
C GLY A 38 1.81 -2.62 -8.20
N GLN A 39 1.28 -1.60 -7.54
CA GLN A 39 1.73 -1.12 -6.22
C GLN A 39 3.22 -0.73 -6.17
N ALA A 40 3.80 -0.23 -7.27
CA ALA A 40 5.22 0.16 -7.31
C ALA A 40 5.51 1.52 -7.96
N ALA A 41 4.60 2.04 -8.79
CA ALA A 41 4.82 3.26 -9.58
C ALA A 41 5.21 4.48 -8.74
N HIS A 42 4.78 4.55 -7.48
CA HIS A 42 5.13 5.63 -6.56
C HIS A 42 6.63 5.70 -6.20
N TRP A 43 7.40 4.63 -6.45
CA TRP A 43 8.86 4.59 -6.24
C TRP A 43 9.67 5.06 -7.46
N PHE A 44 9.03 5.24 -8.62
CA PHE A 44 9.77 5.48 -9.86
C PHE A 44 10.41 6.86 -9.92
N ASP A 45 11.63 6.91 -10.46
CA ASP A 45 12.23 8.16 -10.95
C ASP A 45 11.67 8.46 -12.35
N TYR A 46 10.60 9.23 -12.38
CA TYR A 46 9.89 9.56 -13.62
C TYR A 46 10.72 10.34 -14.66
N SER A 47 11.83 10.97 -14.26
CA SER A 47 12.75 11.57 -15.23
C SER A 47 13.43 10.53 -16.14
N LYS A 48 13.47 9.27 -15.70
CA LYS A 48 14.08 8.13 -16.41
C LYS A 48 13.03 7.07 -16.79
N ALA A 49 12.05 6.81 -15.93
CA ALA A 49 11.04 5.80 -16.19
C ALA A 49 10.14 6.18 -17.38
N TRP A 50 9.76 7.45 -17.55
CA TRP A 50 8.94 7.86 -18.69
C TRP A 50 9.58 7.56 -20.05
N PRO A 51 10.80 8.06 -20.36
CA PRO A 51 11.42 7.77 -21.63
C PRO A 51 11.67 6.27 -21.82
N GLU A 52 12.02 5.54 -20.77
CA GLU A 52 12.31 4.11 -20.88
C GLU A 52 11.06 3.27 -21.15
N ILE A 53 9.95 3.53 -20.46
CA ILE A 53 8.67 2.88 -20.73
C ILE A 53 8.19 3.24 -22.14
N ALA A 54 8.30 4.50 -22.55
CA ALA A 54 7.91 4.95 -23.88
C ALA A 54 8.77 4.35 -25.01
N ARG A 55 10.05 4.03 -24.74
CA ARG A 55 10.97 3.36 -25.66
C ARG A 55 10.53 1.92 -25.94
N VAL A 56 10.23 1.15 -24.89
CA VAL A 56 9.91 -0.28 -25.04
C VAL A 56 8.47 -0.53 -25.50
N VAL A 57 7.52 0.37 -25.19
CA VAL A 57 6.12 0.21 -25.59
C VAL A 57 5.94 0.52 -27.07
N LYS A 58 5.21 -0.34 -27.77
CA LYS A 58 4.84 -0.15 -29.19
C LYS A 58 3.97 1.10 -29.36
N PRO A 59 4.06 1.82 -30.49
CA PRO A 59 3.01 2.78 -30.87
C PRO A 59 1.63 2.12 -30.83
N GLY A 60 0.64 2.76 -30.19
CA GLY A 60 -0.69 2.19 -29.92
C GLY A 60 -0.77 1.20 -28.75
N GLY A 61 0.37 0.81 -28.16
CA GLY A 61 0.47 0.03 -26.94
C GLY A 61 -0.03 0.78 -25.71
N SER A 62 -0.10 0.10 -24.57
CA SER A 62 -0.71 0.64 -23.35
C SER A 62 0.25 0.65 -22.16
N MET A 63 0.00 1.57 -21.23
CA MET A 63 0.54 1.53 -19.88
C MET A 63 -0.62 1.52 -18.88
N VAL A 64 -0.48 0.73 -17.82
CA VAL A 64 -1.42 0.66 -16.70
C VAL A 64 -0.66 0.67 -15.37
N PHE A 65 -0.84 1.71 -14.56
CA PHE A 65 -0.34 1.74 -13.19
C PHE A 65 -1.52 1.61 -12.24
N TRP A 66 -1.51 0.59 -11.39
CA TRP A 66 -2.52 0.42 -10.35
C TRP A 66 -1.87 0.38 -8.96
N GLY A 67 -2.63 0.78 -7.95
CA GLY A 67 -2.20 0.69 -6.57
C GLY A 67 -3.28 1.12 -5.60
N TYR A 68 -2.95 1.04 -4.31
CA TYR A 68 -3.83 1.35 -3.20
C TYR A 68 -3.09 2.07 -2.07
N LYS A 69 -3.81 2.96 -1.37
CA LYS A 69 -3.40 3.57 -0.10
C LYS A 69 -3.95 2.77 1.07
N ASP A 70 -3.76 3.23 2.29
CA ASP A 70 -4.20 2.52 3.51
C ASP A 70 -5.66 2.14 3.49
N ASN A 71 -5.93 1.04 4.18
CA ASN A 71 -7.29 0.60 4.39
C ASN A 71 -7.99 1.36 5.51
N VAL A 72 -9.31 1.23 5.47
CA VAL A 72 -10.25 1.70 6.48
C VAL A 72 -11.09 0.51 6.93
N LEU A 73 -11.26 0.35 8.24
CA LEU A 73 -12.22 -0.58 8.83
C LEU A 73 -13.62 0.04 8.75
N LEU A 74 -14.51 -0.53 7.94
CA LEU A 74 -15.82 0.06 7.66
C LEU A 74 -16.68 0.15 8.92
N GLY A 75 -17.24 1.34 9.18
CA GLY A 75 -18.08 1.61 10.35
C GLY A 75 -17.30 1.81 11.66
N HIS A 76 -15.97 1.81 11.64
CA HIS A 76 -15.12 1.89 12.84
C HIS A 76 -14.25 3.15 12.86
N SER A 77 -14.88 4.33 12.79
CA SER A 77 -14.17 5.62 12.63
C SER A 77 -13.16 5.93 13.74
N LYS A 78 -13.43 5.51 14.98
CA LYS A 78 -12.47 5.64 16.09
C LYS A 78 -11.22 4.79 15.87
N ALA A 79 -11.40 3.52 15.51
CA ALA A 79 -10.29 2.63 15.18
C ALA A 79 -9.44 3.18 14.04
N ASN A 80 -10.08 3.72 13.01
CA ASN A 80 -9.40 4.32 11.86
C ASN A 80 -8.63 5.59 12.24
N ALA A 81 -9.17 6.43 13.12
CA ALA A 81 -8.46 7.61 13.62
C ALA A 81 -7.23 7.23 14.48
N ILE A 82 -7.33 6.17 15.28
CA ILE A 82 -6.20 5.62 16.02
C ILE A 82 -5.14 5.10 15.04
N TRP A 83 -5.55 4.32 14.04
CA TRP A 83 -4.64 3.83 13.00
C TRP A 83 -3.89 4.97 12.28
N ASP A 84 -4.59 6.02 11.86
CA ASP A 84 -3.97 7.17 11.21
C ASP A 84 -2.98 7.88 12.14
N ARG A 85 -3.35 8.09 13.41
CA ARG A 85 -2.47 8.71 14.41
C ARG A 85 -1.19 7.90 14.65
N TYR A 86 -1.28 6.57 14.79
CA TYR A 86 -0.10 5.72 14.95
C TYR A 86 0.75 5.63 13.67
N SER A 87 0.12 5.76 12.51
CA SER A 87 0.81 5.68 11.22
C SER A 87 1.48 6.97 10.80
N TYR A 88 0.92 8.11 11.16
CA TYR A 88 1.24 9.41 10.55
C TYR A 88 1.30 10.58 11.52
N GLY A 89 0.93 10.40 12.80
CA GLY A 89 0.95 11.48 13.79
C GLY A 89 2.35 12.07 13.96
N GLU A 90 2.42 13.37 14.19
CA GLU A 90 3.69 14.05 14.48
C GLU A 90 4.09 13.95 15.96
N ASP A 91 3.11 13.66 16.82
CA ASP A 91 3.26 13.54 18.26
C ASP A 91 3.57 12.11 18.73
N GLU A 92 3.94 12.00 20.00
CA GLU A 92 4.04 10.72 20.69
C GLU A 92 2.67 10.01 20.75
N VAL A 93 2.69 8.69 20.51
CA VAL A 93 1.49 7.84 20.60
C VAL A 93 1.31 7.24 21.99
N ALA A 94 2.40 7.16 22.76
CA ALA A 94 2.48 6.82 24.17
C ALA A 94 3.73 7.51 24.78
N PRO A 95 3.84 7.67 26.11
CA PRO A 95 4.96 8.38 26.72
C PRO A 95 6.34 7.87 26.25
N GLY A 96 7.09 8.71 25.56
CA GLY A 96 8.40 8.39 24.99
C GLY A 96 8.39 7.52 23.73
N ILE A 97 7.21 7.31 23.13
CA ILE A 97 7.03 6.48 21.93
C ILE A 97 6.46 7.35 20.82
N GLU A 98 7.24 7.61 19.78
CA GLU A 98 6.77 8.32 18.59
C GLU A 98 5.98 7.41 17.64
N SER A 99 5.17 8.02 16.77
CA SER A 99 4.43 7.31 15.73
C SER A 99 5.35 6.69 14.66
N MET A 100 4.78 5.85 13.79
CA MET A 100 5.48 5.33 12.61
C MET A 100 5.67 6.37 11.49
N GLY A 101 5.17 7.59 11.65
CA GLY A 101 5.11 8.64 10.63
C GLY A 101 6.47 8.94 9.98
N ARG A 102 7.51 9.08 10.79
CA ARG A 102 8.89 9.39 10.32
C ARG A 102 9.57 8.23 9.59
N HIS A 103 9.01 7.03 9.66
CA HIS A 103 9.59 5.81 9.08
C HIS A 103 9.00 5.48 7.70
N TRP A 104 8.02 6.25 7.21
CA TRP A 104 7.58 6.16 5.83
C TRP A 104 8.62 6.78 4.89
N GLU A 105 9.07 6.00 3.91
CA GLU A 105 9.97 6.52 2.88
C GLU A 105 9.27 7.53 1.97
N GLN A 106 9.90 8.69 1.80
CA GLN A 106 9.39 9.82 1.02
C GLN A 106 10.26 10.07 -0.22
N PRO A 107 9.68 10.57 -1.33
CA PRO A 107 8.30 11.06 -1.49
C PRO A 107 7.28 9.96 -1.87
N GLY A 108 7.72 8.70 -1.97
CA GLY A 108 6.89 7.59 -2.48
C GLY A 108 5.60 7.40 -1.69
N ARG A 109 5.65 7.47 -0.35
CA ARG A 109 4.45 7.32 0.48
C ARG A 109 3.40 8.39 0.20
N ASN A 110 3.80 9.66 0.09
CA ASN A 110 2.88 10.75 -0.22
C ASN A 110 2.22 10.59 -1.58
N LYS A 111 2.95 10.09 -2.58
CA LYS A 111 2.39 9.79 -3.91
C LYS A 111 1.28 8.74 -3.83
N VAL A 112 1.47 7.68 -3.03
CA VAL A 112 0.42 6.65 -2.81
C VAL A 112 -0.80 7.23 -2.10
N ARG A 113 -0.61 7.99 -1.02
CA ARG A 113 -1.73 8.58 -0.27
C ARG A 113 -2.56 9.56 -1.11
N ARG A 114 -1.93 10.22 -2.09
CA ARG A 114 -2.58 11.08 -3.10
C ARG A 114 -3.10 10.31 -4.32
N LEU A 115 -3.27 8.99 -4.24
CA LEU A 115 -3.77 8.13 -5.33
C LEU A 115 -3.00 8.33 -6.65
N LEU A 116 -1.69 8.53 -6.54
CA LEU A 116 -0.79 8.77 -7.66
C LEU A 116 -1.19 9.99 -8.53
N ALA A 117 -1.88 10.98 -7.96
CA ALA A 117 -2.32 12.19 -8.66
C ALA A 117 -1.16 12.99 -9.27
N ASP A 118 0.01 12.96 -8.63
CA ASP A 118 1.19 13.75 -9.06
C ASP A 118 1.94 13.13 -10.24
N VAL A 119 1.56 11.94 -10.68
CA VAL A 119 2.20 11.22 -11.78
C VAL A 119 1.43 11.47 -13.06
N VAL A 120 1.90 12.38 -13.90
CA VAL A 120 1.23 12.75 -15.15
C VAL A 120 2.00 12.15 -16.34
N PRO A 121 1.37 11.31 -17.18
CA PRO A 121 1.99 10.83 -18.42
C PRO A 121 2.32 12.01 -19.36
N PRO A 122 3.56 12.12 -19.88
CA PRO A 122 3.94 13.17 -20.82
C PRO A 122 3.13 13.11 -22.12
N SER A 123 2.46 14.21 -22.48
CA SER A 123 1.57 14.27 -23.64
C SER A 123 2.27 14.07 -24.99
N GLU A 124 3.59 14.26 -25.05
CA GLU A 124 4.39 14.01 -26.25
C GLU A 124 4.50 12.52 -26.57
N GLN A 125 4.36 11.66 -25.56
CA GLN A 125 4.54 10.21 -25.67
C GLN A 125 3.26 9.42 -25.38
N TRP A 126 2.31 10.03 -24.69
CA TRP A 126 1.12 9.36 -24.18
C TRP A 126 -0.16 10.15 -24.49
N GLU A 127 -1.17 9.45 -24.99
CA GLU A 127 -2.49 9.97 -25.29
C GLU A 127 -3.57 9.13 -24.57
N ASN A 128 -4.84 9.55 -24.68
CA ASN A 128 -5.98 8.84 -24.11
C ASN A 128 -5.81 8.49 -22.62
N VAL A 129 -5.27 9.44 -21.84
CA VAL A 129 -5.00 9.24 -20.41
C VAL A 129 -6.33 9.12 -19.65
N GLN A 130 -6.46 8.04 -18.86
CA GLN A 130 -7.62 7.77 -18.03
C GLN A 130 -7.20 7.48 -16.59
N ARG A 131 -8.03 7.89 -15.63
CA ARG A 131 -7.88 7.57 -14.22
C ARG A 131 -9.18 7.02 -13.66
N ILE A 132 -9.10 5.84 -13.06
CA ILE A 132 -10.16 5.29 -12.21
C ILE A 132 -9.67 5.47 -10.79
N LEU A 133 -10.39 6.26 -9.99
CA LEU A 133 -10.02 6.58 -8.63
C LEU A 133 -11.17 6.17 -7.70
N TYR A 134 -10.81 5.50 -6.62
CA TYR A 134 -11.70 5.29 -5.48
C TYR A 134 -10.97 5.82 -4.25
N ASP A 135 -11.53 6.81 -3.58
CA ASP A 135 -10.97 7.31 -2.33
C ASP A 135 -11.87 6.93 -1.15
N VAL A 136 -11.27 6.76 0.02
CA VAL A 136 -11.97 6.38 1.24
C VAL A 136 -11.46 7.19 2.43
N ASN A 137 -12.42 7.57 3.28
CA ASN A 137 -12.19 8.32 4.51
C ASN A 137 -12.41 7.44 5.74
N ALA A 138 -11.92 7.89 6.90
CA ALA A 138 -11.97 7.13 8.14
C ALA A 138 -13.40 6.80 8.64
N ASP A 139 -14.41 7.55 8.20
CA ASP A 139 -15.83 7.38 8.54
C ASP A 139 -16.62 6.50 7.57
N ALA A 140 -15.96 5.92 6.56
CA ALA A 140 -16.61 5.11 5.55
C ALA A 140 -17.35 3.89 6.13
N THR A 141 -18.47 3.58 5.50
CA THR A 141 -19.37 2.46 5.81
C THR A 141 -19.51 1.55 4.59
N GLU A 142 -20.23 0.44 4.72
CA GLU A 142 -20.54 -0.43 3.57
C GLU A 142 -21.33 0.27 2.46
N ALA A 143 -22.05 1.36 2.77
CA ALA A 143 -22.74 2.14 1.75
C ALA A 143 -21.76 2.86 0.80
N ASP A 144 -20.51 3.07 1.22
CA ASP A 144 -19.49 3.84 0.51
C ASP A 144 -18.60 2.97 -0.38
N THR A 145 -18.90 1.68 -0.55
CA THR A 145 -18.04 0.73 -1.27
C THR A 145 -18.51 0.36 -2.67
N ALA A 146 -19.52 1.06 -3.21
CA ALA A 146 -20.10 0.72 -4.51
C ALA A 146 -19.06 0.71 -5.66
N ASP A 147 -18.14 1.67 -5.65
CA ASP A 147 -17.08 1.82 -6.65
C ASP A 147 -15.71 1.31 -6.15
N ALA A 148 -15.68 0.62 -5.01
CA ALA A 148 -14.44 0.13 -4.42
C ALA A 148 -13.80 -0.96 -5.29
N LEU A 149 -12.53 -0.76 -5.66
CA LEU A 149 -11.76 -1.76 -6.42
C LEU A 149 -11.14 -2.83 -5.52
N MET A 150 -10.97 -2.53 -4.23
CA MET A 150 -10.37 -3.42 -3.24
C MET A 150 -11.16 -3.40 -1.95
N PHE A 151 -11.76 -4.55 -1.63
CA PHE A 151 -12.54 -4.81 -0.44
C PHE A 151 -12.22 -6.21 0.06
N GLN A 152 -12.23 -6.40 1.38
CA GLN A 152 -12.01 -7.71 1.99
C GLN A 152 -12.75 -7.83 3.32
N GLU A 153 -13.33 -9.01 3.57
CA GLU A 153 -13.72 -9.44 4.91
C GLU A 153 -12.55 -10.16 5.58
N THR A 154 -12.23 -9.78 6.82
CA THR A 154 -11.12 -10.34 7.57
C THR A 154 -11.46 -10.38 9.07
N THR A 155 -10.46 -10.63 9.92
CA THR A 155 -10.58 -10.42 11.36
C THR A 155 -9.70 -9.27 11.83
N LEU A 156 -9.91 -8.78 13.04
CA LEU A 156 -8.97 -7.82 13.64
C LEU A 156 -7.54 -8.39 13.76
N GLY A 157 -7.37 -9.69 13.99
CA GLY A 157 -6.04 -10.33 13.91
C GLY A 157 -5.45 -10.33 12.49
N GLY A 158 -6.30 -10.43 11.47
CA GLY A 158 -5.88 -10.23 10.08
C GLY A 158 -5.48 -8.79 9.77
N PHE A 159 -6.18 -7.80 10.35
CA PHE A 159 -5.80 -6.39 10.27
C PHE A 159 -4.48 -6.12 11.01
N GLU A 160 -4.30 -6.64 12.23
CA GLU A 160 -3.02 -6.59 12.96
C GLU A 160 -1.88 -7.14 12.10
N SER A 161 -2.09 -8.30 11.48
CA SER A 161 -1.10 -8.93 10.60
C SER A 161 -0.76 -8.06 9.40
N TYR A 162 -1.77 -7.42 8.78
CA TYR A 162 -1.57 -6.47 7.68
C TYR A 162 -0.72 -5.27 8.11
N VAL A 163 -1.03 -4.65 9.26
CA VAL A 163 -0.27 -3.51 9.79
C VAL A 163 1.21 -3.86 10.01
N ARG A 164 1.50 -5.07 10.51
CA ARG A 164 2.88 -5.56 10.72
C ARG A 164 3.67 -5.75 9.42
N THR A 165 3.05 -5.70 8.25
CA THR A 165 3.77 -5.73 6.95
C THR A 165 4.18 -4.36 6.44
N ALA A 166 3.72 -3.27 7.09
CA ALA A 166 4.04 -1.91 6.68
C ALA A 166 5.54 -1.64 6.75
N SER A 167 6.10 -0.99 5.73
CA SER A 167 7.52 -0.62 5.74
C SER A 167 7.87 0.36 6.87
N SER A 168 6.93 1.21 7.26
CA SER A 168 7.11 2.11 8.41
C SER A 168 7.19 1.37 9.73
N TYR A 169 6.41 0.30 9.92
CA TYR A 169 6.52 -0.57 11.09
C TYR A 169 7.91 -1.23 11.13
N VAL A 170 8.39 -1.76 10.00
CA VAL A 170 9.75 -2.32 9.92
C VAL A 170 10.81 -1.27 10.26
N GLY A 171 10.67 -0.05 9.74
CA GLY A 171 11.58 1.06 10.04
C GLY A 171 11.52 1.49 11.51
N TRP A 172 10.34 1.49 12.12
CA TRP A 172 10.15 1.78 13.54
C TRP A 172 10.79 0.69 14.40
N GLN A 173 10.56 -0.58 14.09
CA GLN A 173 11.14 -1.72 14.81
C GLN A 173 12.67 -1.71 14.76
N GLN A 174 13.27 -1.28 13.64
CA GLN A 174 14.72 -1.10 13.54
C GLN A 174 15.26 0.02 14.43
N ALA A 175 14.47 1.07 14.66
CA ALA A 175 14.83 2.18 15.54
C ALA A 175 14.63 1.85 17.03
N HIS A 176 13.75 0.88 17.35
CA HIS A 176 13.41 0.45 18.71
C HIS A 176 13.59 -1.07 18.90
N PRO A 177 14.82 -1.60 18.75
CA PRO A 177 15.06 -3.05 18.79
C PRO A 177 14.72 -3.71 20.14
N GLU A 178 14.63 -2.93 21.22
CA GLU A 178 14.22 -3.38 22.55
C GLU A 178 12.71 -3.56 22.71
N LEU A 179 11.89 -2.84 21.93
CA LEU A 179 10.43 -2.89 21.96
C LEU A 179 9.90 -3.95 21.00
N ARG A 180 10.16 -5.21 21.34
CA ARG A 180 9.68 -6.37 20.57
C ARG A 180 8.21 -6.69 20.89
N SER A 181 7.52 -7.27 19.91
CA SER A 181 6.15 -7.80 20.05
C SER A 181 5.99 -8.66 21.29
N ARG A 182 4.83 -8.56 21.96
CA ARG A 182 4.45 -9.45 23.06
C ARG A 182 4.40 -10.92 22.63
N VAL A 183 4.01 -11.20 21.39
CA VAL A 183 3.97 -12.57 20.86
C VAL A 183 5.37 -13.17 20.73
N ASP A 184 6.39 -12.34 20.51
CA ASP A 184 7.80 -12.72 20.47
C ASP A 184 8.49 -12.66 21.85
N GLY A 185 7.71 -12.57 22.92
CA GLY A 185 8.18 -12.46 24.31
C GLY A 185 8.84 -11.12 24.65
N GLY A 186 8.54 -10.07 23.90
CA GLY A 186 8.96 -8.71 24.18
C GLY A 186 8.00 -7.96 25.12
N PRO A 187 8.35 -6.72 25.51
CA PRO A 187 7.50 -5.89 26.36
C PRO A 187 6.25 -5.35 25.65
N GLY A 188 6.21 -5.41 24.31
CA GLY A 188 5.18 -4.82 23.47
C GLY A 188 5.75 -3.78 22.52
N ASP A 189 5.44 -3.94 21.24
CA ASP A 189 5.82 -3.01 20.18
C ASP A 189 4.72 -1.97 19.92
N ILE A 190 4.96 -1.09 18.94
CA ILE A 190 3.99 -0.06 18.56
C ILE A 190 2.66 -0.63 18.02
N VAL A 191 2.68 -1.82 17.40
CA VAL A 191 1.45 -2.45 16.89
C VAL A 191 0.65 -3.07 18.03
N ASP A 192 1.32 -3.63 19.03
CA ASP A 192 0.71 -4.04 20.28
C ASP A 192 -0.05 -2.88 20.94
N MET A 193 0.59 -1.71 21.07
CA MET A 193 -0.02 -0.50 21.64
C MET A 193 -1.20 0.01 20.79
N LEU A 194 -1.02 0.04 19.47
CA LEU A 194 -2.08 0.38 18.51
C LEU A 194 -3.30 -0.52 18.67
N MET A 195 -3.11 -1.84 18.72
CA MET A 195 -4.20 -2.80 18.82
C MET A 195 -4.89 -2.73 20.17
N ASP A 196 -4.16 -2.49 21.27
CA ASP A 196 -4.75 -2.26 22.60
C ASP A 196 -5.73 -1.07 22.55
N GLU A 197 -5.35 0.03 21.90
CA GLU A 197 -6.19 1.21 21.79
C GLU A 197 -7.37 1.01 20.83
N ILE A 198 -7.15 0.34 19.69
CA ILE A 198 -8.21 -0.03 18.75
C ILE A 198 -9.27 -0.88 19.46
N VAL A 199 -8.87 -1.95 20.16
CA VAL A 199 -9.79 -2.84 20.88
C VAL A 199 -10.51 -2.10 22.00
N ALA A 200 -9.81 -1.20 22.71
CA ALA A 200 -10.43 -0.37 23.75
C ALA A 200 -11.44 0.64 23.19
N SER A 201 -11.32 1.04 21.92
CA SER A 201 -12.18 2.08 21.31
C SER A 201 -13.62 1.63 21.07
N GLU A 202 -13.87 0.32 20.99
CA GLU A 202 -15.18 -0.29 20.72
C GLU A 202 -15.59 -1.24 21.86
N ALA A 203 -16.82 -1.10 22.36
CA ALA A 203 -17.32 -1.93 23.46
C ALA A 203 -17.37 -3.43 23.08
N THR A 204 -17.81 -3.72 21.85
CA THR A 204 -17.95 -5.08 21.34
C THR A 204 -16.61 -5.80 21.27
N TRP A 205 -15.54 -5.14 20.83
CA TRP A 205 -14.21 -5.74 20.78
C TRP A 205 -13.60 -5.91 22.17
N ARG A 206 -13.83 -4.96 23.07
CA ARG A 206 -13.38 -5.05 24.47
C ARG A 206 -14.02 -6.23 25.20
N GLU A 207 -15.32 -6.45 25.01
CA GLU A 207 -16.07 -7.56 25.62
C GLU A 207 -15.58 -8.94 25.15
N MET A 208 -14.91 -9.03 23.99
CA MET A 208 -14.33 -10.29 23.50
C MET A 208 -13.08 -10.72 24.27
N GLY A 209 -12.49 -9.85 25.10
CA GLY A 209 -11.28 -10.17 25.86
C GLY A 209 -10.16 -10.67 24.96
N GLU A 210 -9.53 -11.80 25.30
CA GLU A 210 -8.42 -12.38 24.54
C GLU A 210 -8.81 -12.84 23.12
N SER A 211 -10.11 -13.01 22.85
CA SER A 211 -10.63 -13.45 21.54
C SER A 211 -10.89 -12.29 20.57
N TRP A 212 -10.52 -11.05 20.88
CA TRP A 212 -10.75 -9.90 19.98
C TRP A 212 -10.15 -10.13 18.57
N ARG A 213 -9.08 -10.92 18.46
CA ARG A 213 -8.44 -11.27 17.17
C ARG A 213 -9.36 -12.01 16.20
N ASP A 214 -10.42 -12.64 16.71
CA ASP A 214 -11.43 -13.34 15.91
C ASP A 214 -12.56 -12.42 15.43
N ALA A 215 -12.63 -11.19 15.95
CA ALA A 215 -13.66 -10.21 15.60
C ALA A 215 -13.65 -9.97 14.08
N LYS A 216 -14.79 -10.23 13.44
CA LYS A 216 -14.95 -10.03 11.99
C LYS A 216 -15.06 -8.54 11.69
N VAL A 217 -14.30 -8.11 10.70
CA VAL A 217 -14.29 -6.72 10.22
C VAL A 217 -14.27 -6.71 8.70
N LYS A 218 -14.81 -5.65 8.13
CA LYS A 218 -14.75 -5.37 6.70
C LYS A 218 -13.78 -4.22 6.47
N THR A 219 -12.97 -4.35 5.45
CA THR A 219 -11.92 -3.39 5.13
C THR A 219 -11.97 -3.02 3.65
N VAL A 220 -11.74 -1.75 3.36
CA VAL A 220 -11.69 -1.21 2.01
C VAL A 220 -10.46 -0.32 1.85
N TRP A 221 -9.89 -0.27 0.65
CA TRP A 221 -8.70 0.55 0.36
C TRP A 221 -9.02 1.62 -0.68
N GLY A 222 -8.56 2.85 -0.44
CA GLY A 222 -8.49 3.84 -1.50
C GLY A 222 -7.54 3.35 -2.59
N SER A 223 -7.92 3.42 -3.85
CA SER A 223 -7.21 2.80 -4.96
C SER A 223 -7.24 3.65 -6.24
N TYR A 224 -6.28 3.38 -7.12
CA TYR A 224 -6.17 4.06 -8.39
C TYR A 224 -5.81 3.07 -9.51
N ILE A 225 -6.27 3.38 -10.71
CA ILE A 225 -5.78 2.84 -11.98
C ILE A 225 -5.53 4.03 -12.90
N LEU A 226 -4.28 4.25 -13.29
CA LEU A 226 -3.85 5.21 -14.31
C LEU A 226 -3.55 4.45 -15.59
N MET A 227 -4.20 4.82 -16.69
CA MET A 227 -4.02 4.19 -18.00
C MET A 227 -3.67 5.24 -19.04
N ALA A 228 -2.85 4.88 -20.02
CA ALA A 228 -2.58 5.71 -21.18
C ALA A 228 -2.18 4.86 -22.39
N LYS A 229 -2.33 5.44 -23.59
CA LYS A 229 -1.91 4.86 -24.86
C LYS A 229 -0.64 5.53 -25.37
N ARG A 230 0.28 4.74 -25.92
CA ARG A 230 1.50 5.24 -26.55
C ARG A 230 1.16 5.88 -27.90
N THR A 231 1.56 7.14 -28.09
CA THR A 231 1.45 7.85 -29.39
C THR A 231 2.31 7.23 -30.48
#